data_AF-A0A3B9SN37-F1
#
_entry.id   AF-A0A3B9SN37-F1
#
_cell.length_a   1.000
_cell.length_b   1.000
_cell.length_c   1.000
_cell.angle_alpha   90.00
_cell.angle_beta   90.00
_cell.angle_gamma   90.00
#
_symmetry.space_group_name_H-M   'P 1'
#
loop_
_entity.id
_entity.type
_entity.pdbx_description
1 polymer ?
#
loop_
_entity_poly.entity_id
_entity_poly.type
_entity_poly.pdbx_seq_one_letter_code
_entity_poly.pdbx_strand_id
1 'polypeptide(L)'
;MCSTDFNDIGPAASPRRRCKVLFIEADQERNATRLPRLACLYEGRRRGKLIHPYYFAAEADVAPEKLWEAVRRYTQHRYEPSCLQRVFLYGDGAPWVRTGTAVLPKSVFLLHPFYLRKWLTPALVLREDEFGQAVWASIEAGDQLGVERLLREAEAGAPNPAFRRAIRDCRRLVRRHWDGIAAYLLFPEARQGTGG
;
A
#
# COMPACT_ATOMS: atom_id res chain seq x y z
N MET A 1 -3.51 -20.14 8.82
CA MET A 1 -4.35 -19.99 10.04
C MET A 1 -4.52 -18.51 10.27
N CYS A 2 -5.74 -17.97 10.20
CA CYS A 2 -6.04 -16.63 10.70
C CYS A 2 -6.19 -16.77 12.21
N SER A 3 -5.27 -16.19 12.99
CA SER A 3 -5.45 -16.08 14.44
C SER A 3 -6.16 -14.77 14.72
N THR A 4 -7.31 -14.85 15.40
CA THR A 4 -8.00 -13.69 15.98
C THR A 4 -7.40 -13.28 17.32
N ASP A 5 -6.46 -14.06 17.83
CA ASP A 5 -5.80 -13.82 19.10
C ASP A 5 -4.48 -13.09 18.84
N PHE A 6 -4.44 -11.78 19.09
CA PHE A 6 -3.25 -10.95 18.85
C PHE A 6 -2.04 -11.35 19.71
N ASN A 7 -2.19 -12.33 20.61
CA ASN A 7 -1.14 -12.90 21.43
C ASN A 7 -0.55 -14.21 20.87
N ASP A 8 -1.16 -14.81 19.84
CA ASP A 8 -0.62 -16.00 19.20
C ASP A 8 0.50 -15.64 18.23
N ILE A 9 1.72 -15.57 18.76
CA ILE A 9 2.96 -15.33 18.01
C ILE A 9 3.51 -16.61 17.35
N GLY A 10 2.76 -17.72 17.39
CA GLY A 10 3.19 -19.04 16.95
C GLY A 10 4.19 -19.72 17.91
N PRO A 11 4.58 -20.98 17.64
CA PRO A 11 5.48 -21.73 18.51
C PRO A 11 6.88 -21.10 18.57
N ALA A 12 7.40 -20.93 19.79
CA ALA A 12 8.65 -20.26 20.12
C ALA A 12 9.95 -20.96 19.62
N ALA A 13 9.85 -22.05 18.87
CA ALA A 13 10.92 -23.04 18.72
C ALA A 13 11.79 -22.91 17.46
N SER A 14 11.59 -21.89 16.61
CA SER A 14 12.43 -21.68 15.41
C SER A 14 13.43 -20.54 15.61
N PRO A 15 14.67 -20.67 15.10
CA PRO A 15 15.58 -19.54 15.00
C PRO A 15 14.90 -18.35 14.30
N ARG A 16 15.18 -17.14 14.79
CA ARG A 16 14.70 -15.91 14.15
C ARG A 16 15.24 -15.84 12.73
N ARG A 17 14.39 -15.46 11.79
CA ARG A 17 14.78 -15.33 10.38
C ARG A 17 15.61 -14.07 10.19
N ARG A 18 16.62 -14.17 9.33
CA ARG A 18 17.44 -13.03 8.93
C ARG A 18 16.91 -12.49 7.61
N CYS A 19 16.12 -11.43 7.68
CA CYS A 19 15.55 -10.78 6.51
C CYS A 19 15.85 -9.28 6.55
N LYS A 20 16.32 -8.72 5.43
CA LYS A 20 16.64 -7.29 5.34
C LYS A 20 15.42 -6.42 5.08
N VAL A 21 14.45 -6.94 4.33
CA VAL A 21 13.28 -6.18 3.88
C VAL A 21 12.05 -7.03 4.10
N LEU A 22 11.06 -6.48 4.80
CA LEU A 22 9.73 -7.06 4.91
C LEU A 22 8.74 -6.23 4.13
N PHE A 23 7.69 -6.89 3.70
CA PHE A 23 6.59 -6.30 2.96
C PHE A 23 5.30 -6.57 3.71
N ILE A 24 4.41 -5.59 3.73
CA ILE A 24 3.09 -5.70 4.34
C ILE A 24 2.07 -5.15 3.33
N GLU A 25 1.11 -5.98 2.95
CA GLU A 25 -0.08 -5.53 2.20
C GLU A 25 -1.23 -5.35 3.17
N ALA A 26 -1.69 -4.10 3.31
CA ALA A 26 -2.82 -3.72 4.14
C ALA A 26 -4.03 -3.44 3.27
N ASP A 27 -5.14 -4.12 3.55
CA ASP A 27 -6.38 -3.96 2.81
C ASP A 27 -7.60 -4.12 3.71
N GLN A 28 -8.77 -3.77 3.19
CA GLN A 28 -10.04 -4.05 3.84
C GLN A 28 -10.85 -5.03 2.99
N GLU A 29 -11.23 -6.14 3.59
CA GLU A 29 -12.16 -7.06 2.92
C GLU A 29 -13.58 -6.49 3.01
N ARG A 30 -14.26 -6.35 1.87
CA ARG A 30 -15.67 -5.95 1.83
C ARG A 30 -16.56 -7.19 1.94
N ASN A 31 -16.75 -7.68 3.16
CA ASN A 31 -17.76 -8.70 3.43
C ASN A 31 -19.03 -8.03 3.98
N ALA A 32 -20.20 -8.55 3.60
CA ALA A 32 -21.50 -7.89 3.72
C ALA A 32 -21.92 -7.46 5.15
N THR A 33 -21.24 -7.95 6.18
CA THR A 33 -21.59 -7.73 7.59
C THR A 33 -20.48 -7.08 8.42
N ARG A 34 -19.21 -7.15 8.02
CA ARG A 34 -18.07 -6.53 8.72
C ARG A 34 -16.96 -6.14 7.72
N LEU A 35 -16.27 -5.05 8.01
CA LEU A 35 -15.08 -4.59 7.26
C LEU A 35 -13.81 -4.87 8.08
N PRO A 36 -13.36 -6.13 8.15
CA PRO A 36 -12.14 -6.43 8.88
C PRO A 36 -10.96 -5.74 8.20
N ARG A 37 -10.06 -5.20 9.02
CA ARG A 37 -8.75 -4.73 8.58
C ARG A 37 -7.84 -5.93 8.46
N LEU A 38 -7.23 -6.08 7.29
CA LEU A 38 -6.31 -7.17 7.00
C LEU A 38 -4.90 -6.61 6.80
N ALA A 39 -3.90 -7.34 7.30
CA ALA A 39 -2.51 -7.09 6.97
C ALA A 39 -1.82 -8.42 6.65
N CYS A 40 -1.15 -8.50 5.51
CA CYS A 40 -0.35 -9.67 5.11
C CYS A 40 1.13 -9.30 5.11
N LEU A 41 1.89 -9.86 6.04
CA LEU A 41 3.35 -9.68 6.15
C LEU A 41 4.08 -10.81 5.42
N TYR A 42 5.10 -10.51 4.62
CA TYR A 42 5.89 -11.51 3.90
C TYR A 42 7.31 -11.01 3.55
N GLU A 43 8.18 -11.93 3.13
CA GLU A 43 9.61 -11.69 2.89
C GLU A 43 9.94 -11.34 1.43
N GLY A 44 8.95 -11.47 0.54
CA GLY A 44 9.06 -11.21 -0.88
C GLY A 44 8.21 -12.19 -1.69
N ARG A 45 8.46 -12.24 -3.00
CA ARG A 45 7.78 -13.14 -3.94
C ARG A 45 8.78 -14.00 -4.69
N ARG A 46 8.47 -15.29 -4.89
CA ARG A 46 9.22 -16.19 -5.76
C ARG A 46 8.26 -16.93 -6.68
N ARG A 47 8.42 -16.76 -7.99
CA ARG A 47 7.54 -17.35 -9.02
C ARG A 47 6.05 -17.05 -8.73
N GLY A 48 5.74 -15.80 -8.42
CA GLY A 48 4.38 -15.32 -8.10
C GLY A 48 3.85 -15.68 -6.71
N LYS A 49 4.54 -16.52 -5.93
CA LYS A 49 4.08 -16.93 -4.58
C LYS A 49 4.77 -16.11 -3.48
N LEU A 50 4.00 -15.72 -2.46
CA LEU A 50 4.53 -15.05 -1.27
C LEU A 50 5.48 -15.98 -0.49
N ILE A 51 6.60 -15.43 -0.04
CA ILE A 51 7.58 -16.14 0.78
C ILE A 51 7.21 -15.90 2.25
N HIS A 52 6.90 -17.01 2.93
CA HIS A 52 6.52 -17.04 4.34
C HIS A 52 5.45 -16.00 4.76
N PRO A 53 4.28 -15.95 4.11
CA PRO A 53 3.25 -15.00 4.48
C PRO A 53 2.69 -15.28 5.86
N TYR A 54 2.38 -14.22 6.60
CA TYR A 54 1.61 -14.26 7.83
C TYR A 54 0.50 -13.22 7.78
N TYR A 55 -0.71 -13.64 8.12
CA TYR A 55 -1.93 -12.85 7.96
C TYR A 55 -2.45 -12.43 9.33
N PHE A 56 -2.76 -11.14 9.43
CA PHE A 56 -3.40 -10.53 10.58
C PHE A 56 -4.79 -10.04 10.17
N ALA A 57 -5.76 -10.21 11.05
CA ALA A 57 -7.11 -9.69 10.87
C ALA A 57 -7.55 -9.00 12.16
N ALA A 58 -8.23 -7.87 12.03
CA ALA A 58 -8.86 -7.17 13.13
C ALA A 58 -10.26 -6.74 12.71
N GLU A 59 -11.21 -6.85 13.62
CA GLU A 59 -12.55 -6.29 13.41
C GLU A 59 -12.49 -4.76 13.30
N ALA A 60 -13.49 -4.16 12.66
CA ALA A 60 -13.49 -2.73 12.34
C ALA A 60 -13.49 -1.81 13.59
N ASP A 61 -14.07 -2.30 14.69
CA ASP A 61 -14.19 -1.64 15.99
C ASP A 61 -12.91 -1.74 16.85
N VAL A 62 -11.99 -2.63 16.49
CA VAL A 62 -10.66 -2.71 17.12
C VAL A 62 -9.85 -1.48 16.72
N ALA A 63 -9.19 -0.83 17.68
CA ALA A 63 -8.30 0.31 17.38
C ALA A 63 -7.19 -0.11 16.39
N PRO A 64 -6.91 0.66 15.32
CA PRO A 64 -5.88 0.33 14.33
C PRO A 64 -4.52 -0.02 14.96
N GLU A 65 -4.15 0.69 16.03
CA GLU A 65 -2.90 0.53 16.75
C GLU A 65 -2.73 -0.88 17.30
N LYS A 66 -3.81 -1.53 17.75
CA LYS A 66 -3.75 -2.92 18.26
C LYS A 66 -3.33 -3.92 17.17
N LEU A 67 -3.86 -3.75 15.95
CA LEU A 67 -3.45 -4.57 14.80
C LEU A 67 -1.96 -4.35 14.51
N TRP A 68 -1.51 -3.10 14.43
CA TRP A 68 -0.12 -2.80 14.14
C TRP A 68 0.85 -3.23 15.24
N GLU A 69 0.43 -3.16 16.50
CA GLU A 69 1.19 -3.69 17.62
C GLU A 69 1.35 -5.21 17.54
N ALA A 70 0.32 -5.94 17.10
CA ALA A 70 0.41 -7.37 16.85
C ALA A 70 1.41 -7.67 15.72
N VAL A 71 1.35 -6.91 14.62
CA VAL A 71 2.34 -7.01 13.52
C VAL A 71 3.76 -6.74 14.03
N ARG A 72 3.94 -5.71 14.87
CA ARG A 72 5.23 -5.37 15.48
C ARG A 72 5.75 -6.51 16.36
N ARG A 73 4.92 -7.03 17.27
CA ARG A 73 5.26 -8.12 18.18
C ARG A 73 5.65 -9.38 17.41
N TYR A 74 4.86 -9.75 16.41
CA TYR A 74 5.17 -10.86 15.53
C TYR A 74 6.52 -10.67 14.82
N THR A 75 6.76 -9.46 14.28
CA THR A 75 8.01 -9.14 13.59
C THR A 75 9.21 -9.26 14.51
N GLN A 76 9.13 -8.73 15.72
CA GLN A 76 10.19 -8.81 16.75
C GLN A 76 10.44 -10.25 17.22
N HIS A 77 9.38 -11.06 17.28
CA HIS A 77 9.49 -12.46 17.68
C HIS A 77 10.13 -13.30 16.57
N ARG A 78 9.76 -13.06 15.30
CA ARG A 78 10.09 -13.95 14.19
C ARG A 78 11.35 -13.56 13.41
N TYR A 79 11.77 -12.31 13.46
CA TYR A 79 12.89 -11.79 12.68
C TYR A 79 13.99 -11.18 13.56
N GLU A 80 15.24 -11.31 13.11
CA GLU A 80 16.41 -10.74 13.76
C GLU A 80 16.43 -9.20 13.57
N PRO A 81 16.21 -8.39 14.63
CA PRO A 81 16.04 -6.94 14.49
C PRO A 81 17.27 -6.22 13.93
N SER A 82 18.47 -6.76 14.20
CA SER A 82 19.73 -6.23 13.68
C SER A 82 19.87 -6.42 12.16
N CYS A 83 19.21 -7.43 11.58
CA CYS A 83 19.24 -7.69 10.15
C CYS A 83 18.17 -6.90 9.37
N LEU A 84 17.04 -6.58 10.00
CA LEU A 84 15.93 -5.86 9.37
C LEU A 84 16.32 -4.41 9.08
N GLN A 85 16.24 -3.98 7.83
CA GLN A 85 16.56 -2.62 7.38
C GLN A 85 15.31 -1.84 7.00
N ARG A 86 14.27 -2.51 6.54
CA ARG A 86 13.07 -1.86 6.00
C ARG A 86 11.82 -2.71 6.17
N VAL A 87 10.70 -2.04 6.41
CA VAL A 87 9.35 -2.60 6.29
C VAL A 87 8.56 -1.74 5.30
N PHE A 88 8.17 -2.29 4.16
CA PHE A 88 7.30 -1.60 3.21
C PHE A 88 5.85 -1.90 3.52
N LEU A 89 5.07 -0.85 3.76
CA LEU A 89 3.65 -0.95 4.08
C LEU A 89 2.82 -0.43 2.91
N TYR A 90 2.22 -1.33 2.15
CA TYR A 90 1.32 -1.03 1.05
C TYR A 90 -0.12 -0.89 1.54
N GLY A 91 -0.87 0.03 0.95
CA GLY A 91 -2.32 0.06 1.09
C GLY A 91 -2.96 1.19 0.28
N ASP A 92 -4.23 1.47 0.56
CA ASP A 92 -5.01 2.54 -0.06
C ASP A 92 -4.70 3.95 0.47
N GLY A 93 -3.91 4.02 1.54
CA GLY A 93 -3.58 5.26 2.25
C GLY A 93 -4.66 5.73 3.23
N ALA A 94 -5.64 4.89 3.56
CA ALA A 94 -6.59 5.16 4.63
C ALA A 94 -5.86 5.48 5.94
N PRO A 95 -6.46 6.30 6.84
CA PRO A 95 -5.82 6.70 8.09
C PRO A 95 -5.29 5.52 8.90
N TRP A 96 -6.07 4.44 9.01
CA TRP A 96 -5.68 3.24 9.74
C TRP A 96 -4.46 2.53 9.13
N VAL A 97 -4.23 2.61 7.81
CA VAL A 97 -3.02 2.05 7.19
C VAL A 97 -1.82 2.91 7.58
N ARG A 98 -1.97 4.23 7.48
CA ARG A 98 -0.90 5.18 7.76
C ARG A 98 -0.42 5.14 9.22
N THR A 99 -1.31 4.87 10.19
CA THR A 99 -0.91 4.70 11.60
C THR A 99 0.10 3.57 11.80
N GLY A 100 0.11 2.57 10.91
CA GLY A 100 1.11 1.50 10.93
C GLY A 100 2.54 2.02 10.86
N THR A 101 2.77 3.14 10.18
CA THR A 101 4.11 3.73 10.09
C THR A 101 4.62 4.34 11.40
N ALA A 102 3.72 4.77 12.28
CA ALA A 102 4.07 5.26 13.61
C ALA A 102 4.38 4.11 14.59
N VAL A 103 3.82 2.92 14.35
CA VAL A 103 3.97 1.75 15.23
C VAL A 103 5.12 0.85 14.79
N LEU A 104 5.31 0.66 13.48
CA LEU A 104 6.29 -0.25 12.90
C LEU A 104 7.64 0.46 12.69
N PRO A 105 8.73 0.00 13.34
CA PRO A 105 10.05 0.60 13.13
C PRO A 105 10.55 0.37 11.71
N LYS A 106 11.34 1.32 11.19
CA LYS A 106 11.93 1.25 9.84
C LYS A 106 10.89 1.10 8.73
N SER A 107 9.65 1.54 8.96
CA SER A 107 8.57 1.38 8.00
C SER A 107 8.47 2.57 7.05
N VAL A 108 8.03 2.31 5.82
CA VAL A 108 7.71 3.33 4.82
C VAL A 108 6.37 2.98 4.20
N PHE A 109 5.45 3.94 4.16
CA PHE A 109 4.18 3.79 3.47
C PHE A 109 4.38 3.91 1.96
N LEU A 110 3.75 3.02 1.20
CA LEU A 110 3.64 3.10 -0.25
C LEU A 110 2.18 2.96 -0.67
N LEU A 111 1.76 3.77 -1.64
CA LEU A 111 0.45 3.60 -2.23
C LEU A 111 0.48 2.33 -3.09
N HIS A 112 -0.41 1.37 -2.80
CA HIS A 112 -0.44 0.13 -3.59
C HIS A 112 -0.79 0.46 -5.06
N PRO A 113 -0.07 -0.07 -6.07
CA PRO A 113 -0.22 0.32 -7.47
C PRO A 113 -1.63 0.12 -8.04
N PHE A 114 -2.38 -0.85 -7.51
CA PHE A 114 -3.79 -1.06 -7.84
C PHE A 114 -4.63 0.22 -7.63
N TYR A 115 -4.46 0.90 -6.50
CA TYR A 115 -5.24 2.09 -6.18
C TYR A 115 -4.90 3.26 -7.09
N LEU A 116 -3.61 3.47 -7.38
CA LEU A 116 -3.19 4.51 -8.32
C LEU A 116 -3.80 4.28 -9.71
N ARG A 117 -3.71 3.06 -10.25
CA ARG A 117 -4.31 2.70 -11.54
C ARG A 117 -5.82 2.91 -11.53
N LYS A 118 -6.50 2.45 -10.48
CA LYS A 118 -7.94 2.62 -10.29
C LYS A 118 -8.36 4.09 -10.26
N TRP A 119 -7.60 4.94 -9.57
CA TRP A 119 -7.89 6.37 -9.50
C TRP A 119 -7.65 7.06 -10.83
N LEU A 120 -6.62 6.68 -11.58
CA LEU A 120 -6.30 7.26 -12.88
C LEU A 120 -7.28 6.81 -13.98
N THR A 121 -7.96 5.67 -13.84
CA THR A 121 -8.88 5.13 -14.86
C THR A 121 -9.82 6.16 -15.49
N PRO A 122 -10.56 7.01 -14.74
CA PRO A 122 -11.48 7.96 -15.35
C PRO A 122 -10.81 9.03 -16.22
N ALA A 123 -9.56 9.39 -15.93
CA ALA A 123 -8.79 10.34 -16.75
C ALA A 123 -8.20 9.66 -17.99
N LEU A 124 -7.72 8.42 -17.83
CA LEU A 124 -7.03 7.68 -18.90
C LEU A 124 -7.98 7.06 -19.93
N VAL A 125 -9.17 6.58 -19.52
CA VAL A 125 -10.14 5.99 -20.46
C VAL A 125 -10.68 7.01 -21.49
N LEU A 126 -10.57 8.31 -21.20
CA LEU A 126 -11.05 9.38 -22.07
C LEU A 126 -10.01 9.86 -23.09
N ARG A 127 -8.75 9.40 -22.99
CA ARG A 127 -7.62 9.88 -23.79
C ARG A 127 -6.74 8.68 -24.13
N GLU A 128 -6.88 8.19 -25.34
CA GLU A 128 -6.16 7.00 -25.80
C GLU A 128 -4.67 7.35 -26.04
N ASP A 129 -3.83 6.58 -25.35
CA ASP A 129 -2.37 6.44 -25.44
C ASP A 129 -1.44 7.61 -25.06
N GLU A 130 -1.29 8.68 -25.85
CA GLU A 130 -0.22 9.68 -25.60
C GLU A 130 -0.37 10.40 -24.26
N PHE A 131 -1.61 10.76 -23.90
CA PHE A 131 -1.90 11.39 -22.61
C PHE A 131 -1.59 10.45 -21.44
N GLY A 132 -1.95 9.17 -21.57
CA GLY A 132 -1.66 8.17 -20.55
C GLY A 132 -0.17 7.97 -20.37
N GLN A 133 0.59 7.89 -21.47
CA GLN A 133 2.05 7.83 -21.43
C GLN A 133 2.65 9.06 -20.75
N ALA A 134 2.16 10.26 -21.05
CA ALA A 134 2.62 11.49 -20.41
C ALA A 134 2.34 11.51 -18.89
N VAL A 135 1.17 11.03 -18.46
CA VAL A 135 0.82 10.89 -17.04
C VAL A 135 1.76 9.91 -16.34
N TRP A 136 1.97 8.72 -16.91
CA TRP A 136 2.85 7.71 -16.32
C TRP A 136 4.32 8.17 -16.30
N ALA A 137 4.80 8.78 -17.38
CA ALA A 137 6.15 9.35 -17.44
C ALA A 137 6.36 10.44 -16.36
N SER A 138 5.35 11.29 -16.13
CA SER A 138 5.40 12.30 -15.06
C SER A 138 5.45 11.66 -13.68
N ILE A 139 4.70 10.57 -13.45
CA ILE A 139 4.74 9.81 -12.18
C ILE A 139 6.13 9.17 -11.98
N GLU A 140 6.68 8.54 -13.02
CA GLU A 140 8.00 7.90 -12.99
C GLU A 140 9.15 8.90 -12.80
N ALA A 141 8.98 10.12 -13.31
CA ALA A 141 9.92 11.23 -13.09
C ALA A 141 9.76 11.91 -11.71
N GLY A 142 8.72 11.58 -10.95
CA GLY A 142 8.41 12.29 -9.70
C GLY A 142 7.91 13.73 -9.90
N ASP A 143 7.39 14.05 -11.09
CA ASP A 143 6.85 15.37 -11.42
C ASP A 143 5.38 15.51 -10.97
N GLN A 144 5.18 15.83 -9.69
CA GLN A 144 3.85 16.04 -9.12
C GLN A 144 3.08 17.14 -9.86
N LEU A 145 3.76 18.23 -10.21
CA LEU A 145 3.13 19.39 -10.85
C LEU A 145 2.69 19.06 -12.27
N GLY A 146 3.49 18.30 -13.01
CA GLY A 146 3.15 17.76 -14.32
C GLY A 146 1.91 16.87 -14.26
N VAL A 147 1.86 15.92 -13.31
CA VAL A 147 0.68 15.07 -13.10
C VAL A 147 -0.55 15.92 -12.76
N GLU A 148 -0.43 16.90 -11.87
CA GLU A 148 -1.54 17.78 -11.52
C GLU A 148 -2.04 18.61 -12.71
N ARG A 149 -1.15 19.11 -13.57
CA ARG A 149 -1.49 19.85 -14.79
C ARG A 149 -2.27 18.98 -15.74
N LEU A 150 -1.75 17.79 -16.08
CA LEU A 150 -2.40 16.84 -16.99
C LEU A 150 -3.80 16.45 -16.49
N LEU A 151 -3.95 16.17 -15.19
CA LEU A 151 -5.26 15.82 -14.63
C LEU A 151 -6.24 17.01 -14.62
N ARG A 152 -5.77 18.27 -14.52
CA ARG A 152 -6.63 19.45 -14.67
C ARG A 152 -7.12 19.62 -16.12
N GLU A 153 -6.25 19.38 -17.10
CA GLU A 153 -6.62 19.41 -18.52
C GLU A 153 -7.67 18.35 -18.84
N ALA A 154 -7.50 17.12 -18.32
CA ALA A 154 -8.50 16.06 -18.44
C ALA A 154 -9.83 16.44 -17.74
N GLU A 155 -9.78 17.08 -16.57
CA GLU A 155 -10.99 17.55 -15.85
C GLU A 155 -11.76 18.60 -16.68
N ALA A 156 -11.06 19.54 -17.32
CA ALA A 156 -11.65 20.59 -18.14
C ALA A 156 -12.32 20.02 -19.40
N GLY A 157 -11.67 19.04 -20.04
CA GLY A 157 -12.17 18.35 -21.23
C GLY A 157 -13.08 17.14 -20.96
N ALA A 158 -13.63 17.01 -19.75
CA ALA A 158 -14.50 15.90 -19.39
C ALA A 158 -15.88 16.00 -20.08
N PRO A 159 -16.42 14.89 -20.63
CA PRO A 159 -17.61 14.91 -21.48
C PRO A 159 -18.92 15.20 -20.72
N ASN A 160 -18.94 14.95 -19.41
CA ASN A 160 -20.12 15.20 -18.58
C ASN A 160 -19.72 15.45 -17.11
N PRO A 161 -20.66 15.92 -16.26
CA PRO A 161 -20.38 16.22 -14.86
C PRO A 161 -19.89 15.03 -14.03
N ALA A 162 -20.30 13.79 -14.37
CA ALA A 162 -19.87 12.59 -13.65
C ALA A 162 -18.39 12.29 -13.88
N PHE A 163 -17.92 12.32 -15.14
CA PHE A 163 -16.50 12.19 -15.45
C PHE A 163 -15.67 13.33 -14.85
N ARG A 164 -16.16 14.57 -14.94
CA ARG A 164 -15.49 15.73 -14.34
C ARG A 164 -15.27 15.52 -12.83
N ARG A 165 -16.28 15.04 -12.13
CA ARG A 165 -16.19 14.72 -10.69
C ARG A 165 -15.18 13.59 -10.44
N ALA A 166 -15.23 12.51 -11.23
CA ALA A 166 -14.31 11.38 -11.07
C ALA A 166 -12.84 11.78 -11.27
N ILE A 167 -12.55 12.62 -12.27
CA ILE A 167 -11.18 13.12 -12.53
C ILE A 167 -10.74 14.10 -11.42
N ARG A 168 -11.63 14.96 -10.94
CA ARG A 168 -11.35 15.83 -9.79
C ARG A 168 -11.02 15.02 -8.54
N ASP A 169 -11.77 13.96 -8.28
CA ASP A 169 -11.54 13.04 -7.16
C ASP A 169 -10.20 12.33 -7.30
N CYS A 170 -9.88 11.84 -8.50
CA CYS A 170 -8.57 11.29 -8.85
C CYS A 170 -7.44 12.27 -8.52
N ARG A 171 -7.51 13.50 -9.04
CA ARG A 171 -6.50 14.55 -8.82
C ARG A 171 -6.30 14.84 -7.33
N ARG A 172 -7.38 14.91 -6.55
CA ARG A 172 -7.30 15.09 -5.10
C ARG A 172 -6.59 13.91 -4.42
N LEU A 173 -6.92 12.68 -4.80
CA LEU A 173 -6.34 11.46 -4.22
C LEU A 173 -4.85 11.33 -4.57
N VAL A 174 -4.47 11.50 -5.83
CA VAL A 174 -3.06 11.48 -6.27
C VAL A 174 -2.24 12.50 -5.49
N ARG A 175 -2.70 13.75 -5.40
CA ARG A 175 -2.02 14.80 -4.62
C ARG A 175 -1.90 14.44 -3.14
N ARG A 176 -2.98 13.93 -2.53
CA ARG A 176 -3.01 13.57 -1.11
C ARG A 176 -2.05 12.42 -0.77
N HIS A 177 -1.84 11.49 -1.70
CA HIS A 177 -1.04 10.29 -1.50
C HIS A 177 0.29 10.34 -2.25
N TRP A 178 0.72 11.53 -2.67
CA TRP A 178 1.93 11.71 -3.46
C TRP A 178 3.18 11.19 -2.74
N ASP A 179 3.26 11.35 -1.42
CA ASP A 179 4.33 10.81 -0.59
C ASP A 179 4.50 9.29 -0.77
N GLY A 180 3.40 8.53 -0.77
CA GLY A 180 3.40 7.09 -0.99
C GLY A 180 3.62 6.68 -2.44
N ILE A 181 3.33 7.56 -3.41
CA ILE A 181 3.63 7.35 -4.83
C ILE A 181 5.12 7.57 -5.10
N ALA A 182 5.66 8.71 -4.66
CA ALA A 182 7.05 9.10 -4.84
C ALA A 182 8.03 8.23 -4.03
N ALA A 183 7.57 7.55 -2.98
CA ALA A 183 8.39 6.61 -2.21
C ALA A 183 9.02 5.51 -3.08
N TYR A 184 8.40 5.10 -4.20
CA TYR A 184 8.96 4.13 -5.14
C TYR A 184 10.20 4.63 -5.90
N LEU A 185 10.42 5.95 -5.95
CA LEU A 185 11.62 6.57 -6.52
C LEU A 185 12.81 6.48 -5.55
N LEU A 186 12.52 6.63 -4.25
CA LEU A 186 13.51 6.51 -3.19
C LEU A 186 13.86 5.05 -2.87
N PHE A 187 12.91 4.13 -3.06
CA PHE A 187 13.03 2.72 -2.70
C PHE A 187 12.63 1.80 -3.85
N PRO A 188 13.48 1.64 -4.88
CA PRO A 188 13.17 0.81 -6.03
C PRO A 188 12.85 -0.64 -5.69
N GLU A 189 13.45 -1.18 -4.63
CA GLU A 189 13.24 -2.53 -4.12
C GLU A 189 11.80 -2.77 -3.63
N ALA A 190 11.03 -1.72 -3.32
CA ALA A 190 9.62 -1.85 -2.97
C ALA A 190 8.78 -2.44 -4.12
N ARG A 191 9.21 -2.33 -5.37
CA ARG A 191 8.51 -2.93 -6.51
C ARG A 191 8.45 -4.48 -6.44
N GLN A 192 9.35 -5.11 -5.69
CA GLN A 192 9.34 -6.56 -5.48
C GLN A 192 8.12 -7.02 -4.66
N GLY A 193 7.50 -6.10 -3.92
CA GLY A 193 6.41 -6.35 -3.01
C GLY A 193 5.01 -6.26 -3.62
N THR A 194 4.78 -6.02 -4.91
CA THR A 194 3.40 -5.87 -5.40
C THR A 194 2.99 -6.87 -6.48
N GLY A 195 3.88 -7.80 -6.83
CA GLY A 195 3.75 -8.52 -8.11
C GLY A 195 3.95 -7.53 -9.27
N GLY A 196 4.72 -7.95 -10.29
CA GLY A 196 4.77 -7.18 -11.54
C GLY A 196 3.39 -7.15 -12.20
#